data_AF-A0A0M9ZYW7-F1
#
_entry.id   AF-A0A0M9ZYW7-F1
#
_cell.length_a   1.000
_cell.length_b   1.000
_cell.length_c   1.000
_cell.angle_alpha   90.00
_cell.angle_beta   90.00
_cell.angle_gamma   90.00
#
_symmetry.space_group_name_H-M   'P 1'
#
loop_
_entity.id
_entity.type
_entity.pdbx_description
1 polymer ?
#
loop_
_entity_poly.entity_id
_entity_poly.type
_entity_poly.pdbx_seq_one_letter_code
_entity_poly.pdbx_strand_id
1 'polypeptide(L)'
;PDSPHGRDADTPHPGPAADKPHDTPDKSHDSDPTTHDPDAPPADRPSPDEAHQRHAETTEAGVSHHGGDPNMGDLPHRVPNDPRYFTADVHVTPDGRARVGGHDYTPAEYADMLRRSGYDGSKPVRLIGCDAGSNDFAKQLSKHLDAPVLAPTKPAWTDTHGRVFTSDAELHPDGTRQPKIPPNGEWETHHPDGTKTKTGDDGYAPDSDRHDGTDTDGAVDRGDPPYERDPEFAHHPDDLPPTRAEAQVLEQLDLDRCQPLDENGLITHYNGEPIEQYLNRVLEDRAKLIENKIADGTIKPPNHPAQNIQKYANNNVVCTSVAVDRQTGKIYESVNGSNTDLIPEDKLHPALAARREAMMNNPPPDGDGLGYTQPDRSPDRLGQPLLDRNGEEFRTPFPINDAPTRHAEVKNVNQMLLDRGVPPDVSPEELRKILGEMRVDNAFTPAKVGAVRDGRFPDTAQCCANCTRMIDGVPSSAGKLTHPPGDPRLQVLPE
;
A
#
# COMPACT_ATOMS: atom_id res chain seq x y z
N PRO A 1 1.46 58.43 -21.48
CA PRO A 1 1.30 59.24 -22.70
C PRO A 1 1.67 58.42 -23.94
N ASP A 2 0.60 57.85 -24.51
CA ASP A 2 0.37 57.57 -25.93
C ASP A 2 1.43 56.82 -26.75
N SER A 3 1.14 55.52 -26.99
CA SER A 3 1.31 54.87 -28.29
C SER A 3 0.68 55.73 -29.39
N PRO A 4 1.01 55.53 -30.69
CA PRO A 4 0.04 54.74 -31.48
C PRO A 4 0.51 54.13 -32.84
N HIS A 5 -0.42 53.31 -33.38
CA HIS A 5 -0.68 52.95 -34.79
C HIS A 5 0.27 51.94 -35.48
N GLY A 6 -0.19 50.89 -36.17
CA GLY A 6 -1.53 50.45 -36.56
C GLY A 6 -1.49 49.76 -37.94
N ARG A 7 -2.28 48.67 -38.11
CA ARG A 7 -3.08 48.26 -39.30
C ARG A 7 -2.35 47.96 -40.62
N ASP A 8 -2.80 47.11 -41.56
CA ASP A 8 -3.94 46.19 -41.75
C ASP A 8 -3.68 45.44 -43.09
N ALA A 9 -4.51 44.42 -43.37
CA ALA A 9 -4.96 43.93 -44.68
C ALA A 9 -4.06 42.92 -45.42
N ASP A 10 -4.55 41.91 -46.15
CA ASP A 10 -5.86 41.28 -46.34
C ASP A 10 -5.63 39.99 -47.16
N THR A 11 -6.48 38.99 -46.91
CA THR A 11 -6.83 37.72 -47.61
C THR A 11 -7.02 37.78 -49.15
N PRO A 12 -7.45 36.72 -49.92
CA PRO A 12 -7.45 35.24 -49.79
C PRO A 12 -7.10 34.42 -51.09
N HIS A 13 -7.00 33.09 -50.93
CA HIS A 13 -7.09 31.89 -51.83
C HIS A 13 -7.42 31.99 -53.35
N PRO A 14 -6.94 31.03 -54.19
CA PRO A 14 -7.73 29.82 -54.54
C PRO A 14 -6.94 28.50 -54.77
N GLY A 15 -7.60 27.34 -54.56
CA GLY A 15 -7.15 26.01 -55.03
C GLY A 15 -7.60 25.70 -56.47
N PRO A 16 -7.23 24.56 -57.10
CA PRO A 16 -8.03 23.32 -56.94
C PRO A 16 -7.32 21.94 -57.15
N ALA A 17 -8.01 20.86 -56.71
CA ALA A 17 -8.16 19.46 -57.20
C ALA A 17 -6.94 18.68 -57.78
N ALA A 18 -6.47 17.54 -57.21
CA ALA A 18 -7.02 16.17 -57.04
C ALA A 18 -6.65 15.18 -58.18
N ASP A 19 -5.82 14.15 -57.89
CA ASP A 19 -6.04 12.72 -58.20
C ASP A 19 -4.83 11.82 -57.79
N LYS A 20 -5.13 10.63 -57.22
CA LYS A 20 -4.24 9.54 -56.72
C LYS A 20 -3.94 8.49 -57.85
N PRO A 21 -3.38 7.26 -57.65
CA PRO A 21 -2.60 6.61 -56.55
C PRO A 21 -1.33 5.83 -57.04
N HIS A 22 -0.49 5.27 -56.14
CA HIS A 22 0.14 3.93 -56.26
C HIS A 22 0.90 3.47 -54.99
N ASP A 23 0.98 2.13 -54.86
CA ASP A 23 1.32 1.25 -53.72
C ASP A 23 2.80 1.14 -53.26
N THR A 24 2.97 1.03 -51.93
CA THR A 24 3.91 0.18 -51.11
C THR A 24 5.45 0.31 -51.23
N PRO A 25 6.27 -0.22 -50.27
CA PRO A 25 6.06 -0.48 -48.83
C PRO A 25 7.22 -0.01 -47.90
N ASP A 26 6.92 -0.04 -46.60
CA ASP A 26 7.80 -0.30 -45.46
C ASP A 26 8.92 0.71 -45.10
N LYS A 27 8.68 1.41 -43.97
CA LYS A 27 9.70 1.74 -42.97
C LYS A 27 9.04 2.23 -41.68
N SER A 28 9.02 1.31 -40.70
CA SER A 28 9.13 1.52 -39.25
C SER A 28 9.05 2.98 -38.77
N HIS A 29 7.92 3.36 -38.17
CA HIS A 29 7.87 4.49 -37.25
C HIS A 29 8.09 3.98 -35.83
N ASP A 30 9.18 4.45 -35.25
CA ASP A 30 9.45 4.43 -33.82
C ASP A 30 8.22 4.90 -33.03
N SER A 31 7.82 4.06 -32.08
CA SER A 31 6.78 4.38 -31.11
C SER A 31 7.40 5.24 -30.02
N ASP A 32 6.91 6.48 -29.90
CA ASP A 32 7.03 7.31 -28.71
C ASP A 32 6.51 6.52 -27.49
N PRO A 33 7.28 6.35 -26.40
CA PRO A 33 6.74 5.85 -25.15
C PRO A 33 6.23 7.01 -24.29
N THR A 34 5.30 6.69 -23.38
CA THR A 34 4.77 7.52 -22.28
C THR A 34 3.51 8.34 -22.55
N THR A 35 2.41 7.63 -22.83
CA THR A 35 1.17 7.85 -22.07
C THR A 35 1.06 6.71 -21.07
N HIS A 36 1.47 6.93 -19.81
CA HIS A 36 1.23 5.96 -18.74
C HIS A 36 -0.25 6.00 -18.37
N ASP A 37 -0.94 4.91 -18.68
CA ASP A 37 -2.27 4.60 -18.20
C ASP A 37 -2.18 4.24 -16.70
N PRO A 38 -2.85 4.97 -15.79
CA PRO A 38 -2.83 4.67 -14.36
C PRO A 38 -3.51 3.33 -14.00
N ASP A 39 -4.15 2.65 -14.94
CA ASP A 39 -4.77 1.33 -14.75
C ASP A 39 -3.90 0.15 -15.25
N ALA A 40 -2.67 0.39 -15.72
CA ALA A 40 -1.78 -0.69 -16.16
C ALA A 40 -1.27 -1.53 -14.96
N PRO A 41 -1.46 -2.87 -14.96
CA PRO A 41 -1.05 -3.70 -13.83
C PRO A 41 0.49 -3.77 -13.69
N PRO A 42 1.01 -3.97 -12.46
CA PRO A 42 2.44 -4.15 -12.20
C PRO A 42 3.02 -5.33 -12.98
N ALA A 43 4.29 -5.23 -13.40
CA ALA A 43 4.95 -6.23 -14.25
C ALA A 43 5.01 -7.65 -13.66
N ASP A 44 4.88 -7.80 -12.33
CA ASP A 44 4.95 -9.10 -11.62
C ASP A 44 3.57 -9.67 -11.25
N ARG A 45 2.47 -8.98 -11.57
CA ARG A 45 1.12 -9.47 -11.24
C ARG A 45 0.66 -10.47 -12.31
N PRO A 46 0.22 -11.69 -11.94
CA PRO A 46 -0.38 -12.62 -12.90
C PRO A 46 -1.55 -11.97 -13.64
N SER A 47 -1.63 -12.21 -14.94
CA SER A 47 -2.79 -11.79 -15.72
C SER A 47 -4.08 -12.40 -15.16
N PRO A 48 -5.25 -11.80 -15.41
CA PRO A 48 -6.51 -12.38 -14.98
C PRO A 48 -6.71 -13.83 -15.46
N ASP A 49 -6.18 -14.16 -16.63
CA ASP A 49 -6.24 -15.51 -17.20
C ASP A 49 -5.34 -16.50 -16.42
N GLU A 50 -4.11 -16.10 -16.09
CA GLU A 50 -3.22 -16.95 -15.29
C GLU A 50 -3.72 -17.17 -13.87
N ALA A 51 -4.24 -16.11 -13.23
CA ALA A 51 -4.84 -16.24 -11.90
C ALA A 51 -6.08 -17.12 -11.91
N HIS A 52 -6.96 -16.95 -12.92
CA HIS A 52 -8.11 -17.83 -13.12
C HIS A 52 -7.69 -19.29 -13.31
N GLN A 53 -6.73 -19.57 -14.20
CA GLN A 53 -6.26 -20.94 -14.45
C GLN A 53 -5.67 -21.62 -13.20
N ARG A 54 -5.03 -20.84 -12.30
CA ARG A 54 -4.40 -21.36 -11.09
C ARG A 54 -5.37 -21.54 -9.92
N HIS A 55 -6.34 -20.65 -9.78
CA HIS A 55 -7.13 -20.51 -8.55
C HIS A 55 -8.64 -20.70 -8.75
N ALA A 56 -9.11 -20.88 -9.98
CA ALA A 56 -10.53 -21.14 -10.20
C ALA A 56 -10.88 -22.61 -10.00
N GLU A 57 -11.95 -22.85 -9.25
CA GLU A 57 -12.55 -24.15 -9.04
C GLU A 57 -14.02 -24.12 -9.42
N THR A 58 -14.45 -25.07 -10.24
CA THR A 58 -15.87 -25.26 -10.52
C THR A 58 -16.55 -25.88 -9.31
N THR A 59 -17.69 -25.32 -8.91
CA THR A 59 -18.54 -25.85 -7.83
C THR A 59 -19.93 -26.20 -8.37
N GLU A 60 -20.75 -26.88 -7.58
CA GLU A 60 -22.15 -27.12 -7.99
C GLU A 60 -22.93 -25.82 -8.20
N ALA A 61 -22.62 -24.77 -7.44
CA ALA A 61 -23.30 -23.47 -7.49
C ALA A 61 -22.75 -22.50 -8.55
N GLY A 62 -21.57 -22.76 -9.11
CA GLY A 62 -20.92 -21.94 -10.12
C GLY A 62 -19.40 -22.04 -10.08
N VAL A 63 -18.73 -20.99 -9.61
CA VAL A 63 -17.27 -20.92 -9.53
C VAL A 63 -16.78 -20.32 -8.21
N SER A 64 -15.64 -20.81 -7.75
CA SER A 64 -14.84 -20.19 -6.72
C SER A 64 -13.48 -19.76 -7.26
N HIS A 65 -12.93 -18.68 -6.71
CA HIS A 65 -11.53 -18.27 -6.93
C HIS A 65 -10.67 -18.40 -5.67
N HIS A 66 -11.05 -19.32 -4.78
CA HIS A 66 -10.30 -19.69 -3.56
C HIS A 66 -9.40 -20.92 -3.77
N GLY A 67 -9.20 -21.37 -5.02
CA GLY A 67 -8.40 -22.56 -5.30
C GLY A 67 -6.97 -22.43 -4.78
N GLY A 68 -6.55 -23.40 -3.99
CA GLY A 68 -5.26 -23.37 -3.29
C GLY A 68 -5.24 -22.58 -1.98
N ASP A 69 -6.36 -21.97 -1.57
CA ASP A 69 -6.52 -21.41 -0.21
C ASP A 69 -6.84 -22.55 0.78
N PRO A 70 -5.96 -22.86 1.74
CA PRO A 70 -6.15 -23.97 2.67
C PRO A 70 -7.31 -23.74 3.67
N ASN A 71 -7.73 -22.49 3.87
CA ASN A 71 -8.77 -22.11 4.82
C ASN A 71 -10.15 -21.98 4.14
N MET A 72 -10.17 -21.57 2.87
CA MET A 72 -11.41 -21.25 2.14
C MET A 72 -11.79 -22.25 1.07
N GLY A 73 -10.87 -23.09 0.58
CA GLY A 73 -11.10 -23.95 -0.59
C GLY A 73 -12.30 -24.90 -0.49
N ASP A 74 -12.65 -25.38 0.72
CA ASP A 74 -13.80 -26.29 0.91
C ASP A 74 -15.17 -25.58 0.96
N LEU A 75 -15.22 -24.32 1.39
CA LEU A 75 -16.50 -23.64 1.67
C LEU A 75 -17.39 -23.45 0.43
N PRO A 76 -16.86 -23.08 -0.75
CA PRO A 76 -17.65 -22.93 -1.96
C PRO A 76 -18.32 -24.24 -2.42
N HIS A 77 -17.72 -25.40 -2.10
CA HIS A 77 -18.29 -26.72 -2.41
C HIS A 77 -19.46 -27.10 -1.50
N ARG A 78 -19.61 -26.42 -0.35
CA ARG A 78 -20.77 -26.60 0.55
C ARG A 78 -21.98 -25.82 0.08
N VAL A 79 -21.79 -24.73 -0.69
CA VAL A 79 -22.88 -23.85 -1.11
C VAL A 79 -23.76 -24.58 -2.12
N PRO A 80 -25.08 -24.74 -1.85
CA PRO A 80 -25.97 -25.42 -2.77
C PRO A 80 -26.18 -24.62 -4.05
N ASN A 81 -26.35 -25.34 -5.14
CA ASN A 81 -26.73 -24.76 -6.42
C ASN A 81 -28.12 -24.12 -6.34
N ASP A 82 -28.20 -22.82 -6.61
CA ASP A 82 -29.45 -22.13 -6.85
C ASP A 82 -29.62 -21.94 -8.37
N PRO A 83 -30.58 -22.64 -9.01
CA PRO A 83 -30.72 -22.58 -10.46
C PRO A 83 -31.07 -21.19 -11.00
N ARG A 84 -31.49 -20.24 -10.16
CA ARG A 84 -31.79 -18.86 -10.53
C ARG A 84 -30.54 -17.99 -10.70
N TYR A 85 -29.41 -18.41 -10.14
CA TYR A 85 -28.17 -17.63 -10.13
C TYR A 85 -27.01 -18.40 -10.74
N PHE A 86 -25.98 -17.64 -11.14
CA PHE A 86 -24.62 -18.14 -11.24
C PHE A 86 -23.87 -17.69 -9.99
N THR A 87 -23.40 -18.61 -9.15
CA THR A 87 -22.71 -18.23 -7.89
C THR A 87 -21.22 -18.03 -8.15
N ALA A 88 -20.71 -16.89 -7.71
CA ALA A 88 -19.28 -16.57 -7.72
C ALA A 88 -18.81 -16.34 -6.28
N ASP A 89 -17.84 -17.11 -5.81
CA ASP A 89 -17.26 -16.99 -4.46
C ASP A 89 -15.79 -16.51 -4.55
N VAL A 90 -15.51 -15.34 -3.95
CA VAL A 90 -14.20 -14.68 -4.00
C VAL A 90 -14.02 -13.73 -2.82
N HIS A 91 -12.78 -13.49 -2.42
CA HIS A 91 -12.45 -12.40 -1.50
C HIS A 91 -12.69 -11.06 -2.20
N VAL A 92 -13.45 -10.18 -1.55
CA VAL A 92 -13.62 -8.79 -2.00
C VAL A 92 -12.99 -7.88 -0.97
N THR A 93 -12.06 -7.06 -1.43
CA THR A 93 -11.30 -6.14 -0.59
C THR A 93 -12.16 -4.92 -0.21
N PRO A 94 -11.84 -4.22 0.89
CA PRO A 94 -12.56 -3.00 1.27
C PRO A 94 -12.56 -1.89 0.20
N ASP A 95 -11.56 -1.86 -0.69
CA ASP A 95 -11.46 -0.90 -1.80
C ASP A 95 -12.20 -1.35 -3.07
N GLY A 96 -12.93 -2.46 -3.02
CA GLY A 96 -13.74 -2.93 -4.13
C GLY A 96 -12.90 -3.56 -5.23
N ARG A 97 -12.03 -4.51 -4.87
CA ARG A 97 -11.31 -5.39 -5.79
C ARG A 97 -11.53 -6.86 -5.41
N ALA A 98 -11.41 -7.75 -6.38
CA ALA A 98 -11.43 -9.19 -6.15
C ALA A 98 -10.01 -9.67 -5.85
N ARG A 99 -9.79 -10.33 -4.72
CA ARG A 99 -8.49 -10.92 -4.40
C ARG A 99 -8.46 -12.39 -4.83
N VAL A 100 -7.54 -12.71 -5.73
CA VAL A 100 -7.34 -14.07 -6.28
C VAL A 100 -5.86 -14.39 -6.23
N GLY A 101 -5.48 -15.47 -5.56
CA GLY A 101 -4.07 -15.87 -5.42
C GLY A 101 -3.18 -14.80 -4.77
N GLY A 102 -3.74 -13.98 -3.87
CA GLY A 102 -3.02 -12.87 -3.22
C GLY A 102 -2.90 -11.59 -4.04
N HIS A 103 -3.54 -11.49 -5.21
CA HIS A 103 -3.50 -10.30 -6.07
C HIS A 103 -4.89 -9.69 -6.31
N ASP A 104 -4.96 -8.36 -6.47
CA ASP A 104 -6.22 -7.59 -6.42
C ASP A 104 -6.77 -7.14 -7.77
N TYR A 105 -7.70 -7.89 -8.35
CA TYR A 105 -8.29 -7.65 -9.67
C TYR A 105 -9.45 -6.64 -9.63
N THR A 106 -9.52 -5.79 -10.66
CA THR A 106 -10.65 -4.86 -10.83
C THR A 106 -11.95 -5.62 -11.11
N PRO A 107 -13.13 -4.99 -10.91
CA PRO A 107 -14.41 -5.59 -11.28
C PRO A 107 -14.50 -5.98 -12.76
N ALA A 108 -13.84 -5.24 -13.66
CA ALA A 108 -13.78 -5.54 -15.09
C ALA A 108 -12.98 -6.82 -15.37
N GLU A 109 -11.79 -6.94 -14.77
CA GLU A 109 -10.96 -8.13 -14.90
C GLU A 109 -11.63 -9.36 -14.30
N TYR A 110 -12.29 -9.19 -13.15
CA TYR A 110 -13.03 -10.28 -12.53
C TYR A 110 -14.24 -10.71 -13.38
N ALA A 111 -14.94 -9.77 -14.04
CA ALA A 111 -16.00 -10.11 -15.01
C ALA A 111 -15.47 -11.02 -16.14
N ASP A 112 -14.26 -10.77 -16.63
CA ASP A 112 -13.62 -11.60 -17.64
C ASP A 112 -13.25 -12.99 -17.10
N MET A 113 -12.83 -13.09 -15.84
CA MET A 113 -12.64 -14.39 -15.19
C MET A 113 -13.96 -15.16 -15.11
N LEU A 114 -15.08 -14.53 -14.73
CA LEU A 114 -16.38 -15.21 -14.65
C LEU A 114 -16.85 -15.75 -16.00
N ARG A 115 -16.66 -15.00 -17.09
CA ARG A 115 -16.97 -15.46 -18.45
C ARG A 115 -16.16 -16.70 -18.83
N ARG A 116 -14.89 -16.75 -18.44
CA ARG A 116 -14.01 -17.92 -18.66
C ARG A 116 -14.45 -19.13 -17.85
N SER A 117 -15.00 -18.90 -16.67
CA SER A 117 -15.63 -19.93 -15.83
C SER A 117 -16.95 -20.48 -16.39
N GLY A 118 -17.40 -20.02 -17.57
CA GLY A 118 -18.63 -20.47 -18.21
C GLY A 118 -19.85 -19.62 -17.91
N TYR A 119 -19.69 -18.44 -17.31
CA TYR A 119 -20.80 -17.49 -17.20
C TYR A 119 -21.19 -16.96 -18.58
N ASP A 120 -22.43 -17.22 -18.98
CA ASP A 120 -22.96 -16.91 -20.32
C ASP A 120 -23.89 -15.69 -20.35
N GLY A 121 -24.07 -15.01 -19.21
CA GLY A 121 -24.99 -13.87 -19.09
C GLY A 121 -26.47 -14.25 -18.94
N SER A 122 -26.83 -15.55 -18.92
CA SER A 122 -28.23 -15.99 -18.88
C SER A 122 -28.91 -15.82 -17.51
N LYS A 123 -28.11 -15.70 -16.44
CA LYS A 123 -28.59 -15.61 -15.06
C LYS A 123 -27.95 -14.41 -14.34
N PRO A 124 -28.61 -13.82 -13.34
CA PRO A 124 -27.95 -12.95 -12.38
C PRO A 124 -26.79 -13.65 -11.66
N VAL A 125 -25.79 -12.89 -11.25
CA VAL A 125 -24.69 -13.41 -10.41
C VAL A 125 -25.06 -13.29 -8.94
N ARG A 126 -24.91 -14.37 -8.17
CA ARG A 126 -24.89 -14.34 -6.70
C ARG A 126 -23.44 -14.29 -6.25
N LEU A 127 -22.99 -13.11 -5.83
CA LEU A 127 -21.62 -12.87 -5.39
C LEU A 127 -21.50 -13.11 -3.88
N ILE A 128 -20.71 -14.12 -3.52
CA ILE A 128 -20.31 -14.40 -2.14
C ILE A 128 -18.93 -13.77 -1.94
N GLY A 129 -18.92 -12.53 -1.46
CA GLY A 129 -17.71 -11.78 -1.17
C GLY A 129 -18.03 -10.66 -0.19
N CYS A 130 -17.20 -10.51 0.84
CA CYS A 130 -17.48 -9.59 1.94
C CYS A 130 -17.71 -8.16 1.46
N ASP A 131 -18.75 -7.51 2.00
CA ASP A 131 -19.06 -6.09 1.80
C ASP A 131 -19.26 -5.66 0.34
N ALA A 132 -19.38 -6.61 -0.59
CA ALA A 132 -19.36 -6.35 -2.03
C ALA A 132 -20.54 -5.50 -2.51
N GLY A 133 -21.65 -5.47 -1.75
CA GLY A 133 -22.79 -4.58 -2.00
C GLY A 133 -22.57 -3.15 -1.48
N SER A 134 -21.62 -2.94 -0.56
CA SER A 134 -21.36 -1.65 0.10
C SER A 134 -20.08 -0.94 -0.35
N ASN A 135 -19.16 -1.63 -1.05
CA ASN A 135 -17.89 -1.08 -1.52
C ASN A 135 -17.82 -0.81 -3.05
N ASP A 136 -18.97 -0.58 -3.69
CA ASP A 136 -19.12 -0.36 -5.14
C ASP A 136 -18.70 -1.52 -6.06
N PHE A 137 -18.12 -2.62 -5.56
CA PHE A 137 -17.67 -3.75 -6.37
C PHE A 137 -18.83 -4.38 -7.17
N ALA A 138 -19.92 -4.76 -6.50
CA ALA A 138 -21.06 -5.40 -7.15
C ALA A 138 -21.73 -4.51 -8.21
N LYS A 139 -21.75 -3.19 -7.97
CA LYS A 139 -22.26 -2.20 -8.92
C LYS A 139 -21.42 -2.13 -10.18
N GLN A 140 -20.09 -2.12 -10.04
CA GLN A 140 -19.18 -2.10 -11.19
C GLN A 140 -19.21 -3.43 -11.93
N LEU A 141 -19.18 -4.55 -11.20
CA LEU A 141 -19.26 -5.88 -11.77
C LEU A 141 -20.55 -6.06 -12.59
N SER A 142 -21.69 -5.59 -12.08
CA SER A 142 -22.98 -5.64 -12.79
C SER A 142 -22.95 -4.90 -14.13
N LYS A 143 -22.29 -3.73 -14.19
CA LYS A 143 -22.08 -3.00 -15.44
C LYS A 143 -21.17 -3.74 -16.41
N HIS A 144 -20.07 -4.32 -15.92
CA HIS A 144 -19.12 -5.03 -16.78
C HIS A 144 -19.69 -6.34 -17.31
N LEU A 145 -20.57 -7.01 -16.56
CA LEU A 145 -21.26 -8.23 -16.98
C LEU A 145 -22.50 -7.96 -17.84
N ASP A 146 -23.06 -6.76 -17.78
CA ASP A 146 -24.40 -6.43 -18.29
C ASP A 146 -25.49 -7.34 -17.71
N ALA A 147 -25.37 -7.64 -16.42
CA ALA A 147 -26.31 -8.51 -15.69
C ALA A 147 -26.47 -8.09 -14.22
N PRO A 148 -27.61 -8.40 -13.56
CA PRO A 148 -27.77 -8.10 -12.15
C PRO A 148 -26.79 -8.90 -11.26
N VAL A 149 -26.26 -8.26 -10.22
CA VAL A 149 -25.35 -8.86 -9.24
C VAL A 149 -25.95 -8.72 -7.83
N LEU A 150 -26.26 -9.86 -7.21
CA LEU A 150 -26.70 -9.97 -5.83
C LEU A 150 -25.47 -10.08 -4.91
N ALA A 151 -25.35 -9.20 -3.92
CA ALA A 151 -24.18 -9.13 -3.05
C ALA A 151 -24.55 -8.78 -1.59
N PRO A 152 -23.74 -9.20 -0.61
CA PRO A 152 -23.96 -8.89 0.80
C PRO A 152 -23.49 -7.46 1.13
N THR A 153 -24.12 -6.83 2.12
CA THR A 153 -23.73 -5.51 2.64
C THR A 153 -22.71 -5.58 3.78
N LYS A 154 -22.44 -6.78 4.30
CA LYS A 154 -21.52 -7.06 5.41
C LYS A 154 -20.63 -8.27 5.06
N PRO A 155 -19.75 -8.76 5.96
CA PRO A 155 -19.07 -10.03 5.71
C PRO A 155 -20.04 -11.16 5.38
N ALA A 156 -19.72 -11.93 4.34
CA ALA A 156 -20.49 -13.10 3.93
C ALA A 156 -19.92 -14.34 4.61
N TRP A 157 -20.79 -15.10 5.26
CA TRP A 157 -20.50 -16.31 6.00
C TRP A 157 -21.11 -17.52 5.30
N THR A 158 -20.45 -18.66 5.38
CA THR A 158 -21.04 -19.96 5.04
C THR A 158 -20.83 -20.90 6.21
N ASP A 159 -21.90 -21.53 6.68
CA ASP A 159 -21.83 -22.50 7.75
C ASP A 159 -21.56 -23.93 7.26
N THR A 160 -21.50 -24.86 8.21
CA THR A 160 -21.32 -26.31 7.99
C THR A 160 -22.39 -26.94 7.10
N HIS A 161 -23.56 -26.30 6.97
CA HIS A 161 -24.68 -26.76 6.15
C HIS A 161 -24.74 -26.08 4.78
N GLY A 162 -23.73 -25.25 4.44
CA GLY A 162 -23.70 -24.53 3.17
C GLY A 162 -24.63 -23.31 3.11
N ARG A 163 -25.24 -22.90 4.24
CA ARG A 163 -26.11 -21.73 4.27
C ARG A 163 -25.28 -20.48 4.18
N VAL A 164 -25.64 -19.59 3.26
CA VAL A 164 -24.93 -18.33 3.05
C VAL A 164 -25.70 -17.19 3.70
N PHE A 165 -25.03 -16.43 4.55
CA PHE A 165 -25.64 -15.30 5.24
C PHE A 165 -24.63 -14.18 5.42
N THR A 166 -25.08 -13.03 5.89
CA THR A 166 -24.25 -11.85 6.08
C THR A 166 -24.47 -11.26 7.47
N SER A 167 -23.37 -11.00 8.16
CA SER A 167 -23.39 -10.50 9.54
C SER A 167 -22.08 -9.86 9.93
N ASP A 168 -22.13 -8.98 10.92
CA ASP A 168 -20.92 -8.47 11.58
C ASP A 168 -20.09 -9.64 12.14
N ALA A 169 -18.77 -9.48 12.13
CA ALA A 169 -17.86 -10.38 12.85
C ALA A 169 -17.72 -9.95 14.31
N GLU A 170 -17.79 -10.93 15.21
CA GLU A 170 -17.35 -10.82 16.61
C GLU A 170 -16.00 -11.51 16.73
N LEU A 171 -15.00 -10.79 17.25
CA LEU A 171 -13.65 -11.31 17.48
C LEU A 171 -13.56 -11.91 18.88
N HIS A 172 -13.11 -13.15 18.96
CA HIS A 172 -12.75 -13.80 20.23
C HIS A 172 -11.36 -13.39 20.69
N PRO A 173 -11.03 -13.56 21.98
CA PRO A 173 -9.69 -13.24 22.52
C PRO A 173 -8.53 -13.99 21.85
N ASP A 174 -8.80 -15.11 21.19
CA ASP A 174 -7.83 -15.90 20.44
C ASP A 174 -7.67 -15.44 18.97
N GLY A 175 -8.35 -14.36 18.58
CA GLY A 175 -8.35 -13.82 17.22
C GLY A 175 -9.32 -14.54 16.27
N THR A 176 -10.00 -15.60 16.71
CA THR A 176 -11.00 -16.27 15.87
C THR A 176 -12.23 -15.38 15.66
N ARG A 177 -12.76 -15.42 14.44
CA ARG A 177 -13.93 -14.63 14.05
C ARG A 177 -15.16 -15.52 14.10
N GLN A 178 -16.24 -15.02 14.70
CA GLN A 178 -17.56 -15.66 14.64
C GLN A 178 -18.61 -14.68 14.12
N PRO A 179 -19.66 -15.15 13.43
CA PRO A 179 -20.74 -14.28 13.01
C PRO A 179 -21.56 -13.83 14.22
N LYS A 180 -21.98 -12.57 14.21
CA LYS A 180 -23.02 -12.11 15.12
C LYS A 180 -24.36 -12.77 14.77
N ILE A 181 -25.04 -13.37 15.74
CA ILE A 181 -26.36 -14.01 15.57
C ILE A 181 -27.42 -13.30 16.44
N PRO A 182 -28.63 -13.01 15.91
CA PRO A 182 -29.09 -13.26 14.53
C PRO A 182 -28.28 -12.46 13.49
N PRO A 183 -28.13 -12.98 12.25
CA PRO A 183 -27.48 -12.24 11.17
C PRO A 183 -28.08 -10.85 11.00
N ASN A 184 -27.21 -9.85 10.83
CA ASN A 184 -27.63 -8.45 10.83
C ASN A 184 -27.14 -7.66 9.61
N GLY A 185 -26.69 -8.36 8.57
CA GLY A 185 -26.44 -7.77 7.26
C GLY A 185 -27.67 -7.86 6.35
N GLU A 186 -27.52 -7.31 5.15
CA GLU A 186 -28.56 -7.29 4.13
C GLU A 186 -27.97 -7.79 2.80
N TRP A 187 -28.83 -8.25 1.90
CA TRP A 187 -28.43 -8.54 0.53
C TRP A 187 -29.02 -7.51 -0.42
N GLU A 188 -28.24 -7.03 -1.37
CA GLU A 188 -28.66 -6.06 -2.38
C GLU A 188 -28.39 -6.62 -3.78
N THR A 189 -29.37 -6.45 -4.68
CA THR A 189 -29.17 -6.70 -6.11
C THR A 189 -28.83 -5.38 -6.77
N HIS A 190 -27.65 -5.30 -7.38
CA HIS A 190 -27.19 -4.19 -8.21
C HIS A 190 -27.53 -4.46 -9.67
N HIS A 191 -28.05 -3.45 -10.36
CA HIS A 191 -28.46 -3.55 -11.76
C HIS A 191 -27.48 -2.81 -12.68
N PRO A 192 -27.36 -3.21 -13.96
CA PRO A 192 -26.45 -2.57 -14.91
C PRO A 192 -26.73 -1.07 -15.13
N ASP A 193 -27.99 -0.66 -14.95
CA ASP A 193 -28.42 0.75 -15.03
C ASP A 193 -27.96 1.61 -13.83
N GLY A 194 -27.31 0.99 -12.83
CA GLY A 194 -26.82 1.63 -11.62
C GLY A 194 -27.83 1.72 -10.49
N THR A 195 -29.06 1.23 -10.67
CA THR A 195 -30.03 1.09 -9.59
C THR A 195 -29.70 -0.11 -8.70
N LYS A 196 -30.28 -0.16 -7.50
CA LYS A 196 -30.17 -1.30 -6.59
C LYS A 196 -31.49 -1.59 -5.89
N THR A 197 -31.72 -2.87 -5.58
CA THR A 197 -32.92 -3.35 -4.89
C THR A 197 -32.52 -4.25 -3.72
N LYS A 198 -33.07 -3.96 -2.53
CA LYS A 198 -32.91 -4.79 -1.35
C LYS A 198 -33.53 -6.17 -1.58
N THR A 199 -32.81 -7.22 -1.20
CA THR A 199 -33.14 -8.63 -1.45
C THR A 199 -33.16 -9.40 -0.11
N GLY A 200 -34.10 -9.07 0.77
CA GLY A 200 -34.27 -9.71 2.09
C GLY A 200 -33.86 -8.84 3.28
N ASP A 201 -34.38 -9.17 4.47
CA ASP A 201 -34.18 -8.42 5.73
C ASP A 201 -33.63 -9.30 6.87
N ASP A 202 -33.37 -10.58 6.62
CA ASP A 202 -33.00 -11.58 7.63
C ASP A 202 -31.50 -11.97 7.58
N GLY A 203 -30.73 -11.29 6.72
CA GLY A 203 -29.30 -11.53 6.52
C GLY A 203 -28.96 -12.78 5.72
N TYR A 204 -29.92 -13.61 5.31
CA TYR A 204 -29.64 -14.80 4.52
C TYR A 204 -29.63 -14.49 3.02
N ALA A 205 -28.74 -15.16 2.27
CA ALA A 205 -28.84 -15.15 0.82
C ALA A 205 -30.18 -15.80 0.43
N PRO A 206 -30.84 -15.33 -0.64
CA PRO A 206 -32.07 -15.94 -1.15
C PRO A 206 -31.92 -17.46 -1.29
N ASP A 207 -32.93 -18.20 -0.79
CA ASP A 207 -33.02 -19.67 -0.80
C ASP A 207 -32.02 -20.42 0.08
N SER A 208 -31.34 -19.71 1.00
CA SER A 208 -30.68 -20.40 2.12
C SER A 208 -31.75 -20.97 3.05
N ASP A 209 -31.75 -22.29 3.24
CA ASP A 209 -32.75 -22.98 4.06
C ASP A 209 -32.78 -22.41 5.49
N ARG A 210 -33.94 -21.86 5.85
CA ARG A 210 -34.22 -21.32 7.19
C ARG A 210 -34.50 -22.45 8.16
N HIS A 211 -33.54 -23.32 8.40
CA HIS A 211 -33.66 -24.27 9.50
C HIS A 211 -33.33 -23.59 10.83
N ASP A 212 -34.15 -23.90 11.83
CA ASP A 212 -34.08 -23.38 13.20
C ASP A 212 -32.66 -23.54 13.77
N GLY A 213 -31.89 -22.45 13.78
CA GLY A 213 -30.52 -22.38 14.32
C GLY A 213 -29.45 -22.21 13.25
N THR A 214 -28.85 -21.01 13.15
CA THR A 214 -27.58 -20.80 12.45
C THR A 214 -26.50 -21.54 13.22
N ASP A 215 -25.75 -22.41 12.55
CA ASP A 215 -24.61 -23.07 13.17
C ASP A 215 -23.45 -22.08 13.15
N THR A 216 -23.16 -21.50 14.32
CA THR A 216 -21.99 -20.62 14.49
C THR A 216 -20.69 -21.42 14.52
N ASP A 217 -20.76 -22.69 14.90
CA ASP A 217 -19.61 -23.56 15.08
C ASP A 217 -19.20 -24.11 13.71
N GLY A 218 -18.29 -23.37 13.07
CA GLY A 218 -17.78 -23.69 11.72
C GLY A 218 -18.34 -22.80 10.62
N ALA A 219 -19.03 -21.71 10.97
CA ALA A 219 -19.28 -20.61 10.05
C ALA A 219 -17.98 -19.85 9.76
N VAL A 220 -17.66 -19.70 8.48
CA VAL A 220 -16.44 -19.02 8.02
C VAL A 220 -16.82 -17.89 7.07
N ASP A 221 -16.26 -16.70 7.28
CA ASP A 221 -16.49 -15.53 6.43
C ASP A 221 -15.50 -15.42 5.27
N ARG A 222 -15.81 -14.60 4.26
CA ARG A 222 -14.92 -14.34 3.10
C ARG A 222 -13.99 -13.15 3.36
N GLY A 223 -13.81 -12.75 4.61
CA GLY A 223 -12.81 -11.76 4.97
C GLY A 223 -11.42 -12.35 4.82
N ASP A 224 -10.40 -11.49 4.73
CA ASP A 224 -9.03 -11.98 4.89
C ASP A 224 -8.93 -12.73 6.23
N PRO A 225 -8.23 -13.88 6.29
CA PRO A 225 -8.02 -14.59 7.54
C PRO A 225 -7.40 -13.65 8.57
N PRO A 226 -7.64 -13.86 9.89
CA PRO A 226 -6.89 -13.15 10.91
C PRO A 226 -5.40 -13.31 10.59
N TYR A 227 -4.64 -12.23 10.70
CA TYR A 227 -3.21 -12.32 10.43
C TYR A 227 -2.57 -13.37 11.33
N GLU A 228 -2.06 -14.41 10.68
CA GLU A 228 -1.12 -15.33 11.27
C GLU A 228 0.27 -14.82 10.92
N ARG A 229 1.04 -14.49 11.96
CA ARG A 229 2.44 -14.10 11.82
C ARG A 229 3.21 -15.21 11.12
N ASP A 230 4.04 -14.84 10.14
CA ASP A 230 4.92 -15.81 9.49
C ASP A 230 5.81 -16.46 10.57
N PRO A 231 5.90 -17.81 10.64
CA PRO A 231 6.79 -18.50 11.57
C PRO A 231 8.24 -18.00 11.53
N GLU A 232 8.71 -17.49 10.37
CA GLU A 232 10.03 -16.87 10.24
C GLU A 232 10.19 -15.64 11.14
N PHE A 233 9.12 -14.89 11.40
CA PHE A 233 9.13 -13.67 12.22
C PHE A 233 8.57 -13.87 13.63
N ALA A 234 8.30 -15.12 14.03
CA ALA A 234 7.73 -15.45 15.33
C ALA A 234 8.59 -15.01 16.53
N HIS A 235 9.88 -14.73 16.33
CA HIS A 235 10.78 -14.18 17.35
C HIS A 235 10.69 -12.66 17.50
N HIS A 236 10.03 -11.95 16.58
CA HIS A 236 9.82 -10.50 16.70
C HIS A 236 8.81 -10.19 17.82
N PRO A 237 8.94 -9.04 18.49
CA PRO A 237 7.97 -8.64 19.50
C PRO A 237 6.59 -8.44 18.87
N ASP A 238 5.55 -8.97 19.53
CA ASP A 238 4.17 -8.73 19.12
C ASP A 238 3.70 -7.32 19.42
N ASP A 239 4.41 -6.56 20.27
CA ASP A 239 4.06 -5.19 20.58
C ASP A 239 4.75 -4.20 19.64
N LEU A 240 4.10 -3.06 19.43
CA LEU A 240 4.77 -1.89 18.87
C LEU A 240 5.72 -1.26 19.89
N PRO A 241 6.63 -0.37 19.44
CA PRO A 241 7.47 0.40 20.36
C PRO A 241 6.63 0.97 21.52
N PRO A 242 7.02 0.69 22.78
CA PRO A 242 6.19 1.01 23.95
C PRO A 242 5.98 2.52 24.10
N THR A 243 6.90 3.31 23.55
CA THR A 243 6.72 4.74 23.37
C THR A 243 6.86 5.08 21.90
N ARG A 244 6.09 6.04 21.41
CA ARG A 244 6.25 6.57 20.06
C ARG A 244 7.45 7.50 19.94
N ALA A 245 8.24 7.72 20.98
CA ALA A 245 9.41 8.60 20.96
C ALA A 245 10.72 7.84 20.73
N GLU A 246 10.71 6.52 20.86
CA GLU A 246 11.91 5.68 20.91
C GLU A 246 11.81 4.54 19.89
N ALA A 247 12.97 4.05 19.44
CA ALA A 247 13.07 2.85 18.63
C ALA A 247 13.03 1.60 19.50
N GLN A 248 12.49 0.51 18.98
CA GLN A 248 12.62 -0.82 19.56
C GLN A 248 13.53 -1.69 18.70
N VAL A 249 14.29 -2.59 19.33
CA VAL A 249 15.03 -3.63 18.59
C VAL A 249 14.04 -4.73 18.21
N LEU A 250 13.92 -5.02 16.92
CA LEU A 250 13.11 -6.14 16.43
C LEU A 250 13.88 -7.45 16.44
N GLU A 251 15.13 -7.41 15.98
CA GLU A 251 15.94 -8.59 15.76
C GLU A 251 17.42 -8.25 15.81
N GLN A 252 18.20 -9.25 16.23
CA GLN A 252 19.63 -9.30 15.98
C GLN A 252 19.87 -10.42 14.97
N LEU A 253 20.32 -10.08 13.77
CA LEU A 253 20.62 -11.08 12.75
C LEU A 253 21.75 -11.98 13.21
N ASP A 254 21.63 -13.27 12.89
CA ASP A 254 22.71 -14.24 13.00
C ASP A 254 23.71 -13.99 11.86
N LEU A 255 24.90 -13.49 12.23
CA LEU A 255 25.93 -13.06 11.29
C LEU A 255 26.49 -14.22 10.45
N ASP A 256 26.37 -15.47 10.90
CA ASP A 256 26.77 -16.64 10.11
C ASP A 256 25.85 -16.83 8.89
N ARG A 257 24.61 -16.33 8.97
CA ARG A 257 23.61 -16.35 7.88
C ARG A 257 23.70 -15.11 6.99
N CYS A 258 24.57 -14.15 7.30
CA CYS A 258 24.69 -12.87 6.59
C CYS A 258 25.66 -12.88 5.40
N GLN A 259 25.92 -14.03 4.80
CA GLN A 259 26.87 -14.15 3.69
C GLN A 259 26.16 -14.07 2.32
N PRO A 260 26.77 -13.42 1.31
CA PRO A 260 28.06 -12.70 1.35
C PRO A 260 27.99 -11.31 2.01
N LEU A 261 29.15 -10.82 2.47
CA LEU A 261 29.39 -9.41 2.83
C LEU A 261 29.97 -8.65 1.63
N ASP A 262 29.83 -7.32 1.60
CA ASP A 262 30.52 -6.48 0.60
C ASP A 262 32.01 -6.28 0.92
N GLU A 263 32.71 -5.52 0.07
CA GLU A 263 34.14 -5.23 0.20
C GLU A 263 34.50 -4.47 1.50
N ASN A 264 33.53 -3.80 2.12
CA ASN A 264 33.68 -3.10 3.39
C ASN A 264 33.27 -3.97 4.59
N GLY A 265 32.91 -5.23 4.35
CA GLY A 265 32.45 -6.16 5.37
C GLY A 265 31.01 -5.89 5.84
N LEU A 266 30.21 -5.14 5.07
CA LEU A 266 28.83 -4.86 5.41
C LEU A 266 27.91 -5.99 4.92
N ILE A 267 26.87 -6.27 5.70
CA ILE A 267 25.83 -7.23 5.37
C ILE A 267 25.15 -6.81 4.08
N THR A 268 25.14 -7.68 3.07
CA THR A 268 24.38 -7.50 1.83
C THR A 268 23.28 -8.54 1.66
N HIS A 269 23.38 -9.66 2.36
CA HIS A 269 22.43 -10.76 2.28
C HIS A 269 22.14 -11.31 3.68
N TYR A 270 20.98 -11.94 3.84
CA TYR A 270 20.63 -12.77 5.00
C TYR A 270 19.89 -14.00 4.47
N ASN A 271 20.30 -15.21 4.87
CA ASN A 271 19.77 -16.47 4.31
C ASN A 271 19.89 -16.62 2.80
N GLY A 272 20.90 -15.99 2.19
CA GLY A 272 21.08 -15.99 0.75
C GLY A 272 20.13 -15.07 -0.02
N GLU A 273 19.25 -14.33 0.67
CA GLU A 273 18.40 -13.29 0.12
C GLU A 273 19.07 -11.91 0.28
N PRO A 274 18.97 -10.99 -0.69
CA PRO A 274 19.42 -9.61 -0.52
C PRO A 274 18.77 -8.94 0.71
N ILE A 275 19.56 -8.18 1.47
CA ILE A 275 19.10 -7.60 2.73
C ILE A 275 17.90 -6.65 2.55
N GLU A 276 17.77 -6.03 1.38
CA GLU A 276 16.63 -5.19 1.01
C GLU A 276 15.34 -5.98 0.89
N GLN A 277 15.41 -7.17 0.28
CA GLN A 277 14.24 -8.03 0.12
C GLN A 277 13.80 -8.58 1.48
N TYR A 278 14.76 -8.99 2.30
CA TYR A 278 14.49 -9.40 3.68
C TYR A 278 13.81 -8.29 4.50
N LEU A 279 14.35 -7.06 4.45
CA LEU A 279 13.75 -5.91 5.14
C LEU A 279 12.33 -5.59 4.67
N ASN A 280 12.05 -5.73 3.38
CA ASN A 280 10.69 -5.56 2.85
C ASN A 280 9.73 -6.59 3.45
N ARG A 281 10.14 -7.87 3.56
CA ARG A 281 9.31 -8.91 4.19
C ARG A 281 9.07 -8.65 5.68
N VAL A 282 10.10 -8.16 6.40
CA VAL A 282 9.93 -7.70 7.78
C VAL A 282 8.92 -6.55 7.84
N LEU A 283 9.06 -5.53 6.99
CA LEU A 283 8.15 -4.38 6.95
C LEU A 283 6.71 -4.78 6.59
N GLU A 284 6.53 -5.77 5.70
CA GLU A 284 5.24 -6.38 5.40
C GLU A 284 4.59 -7.07 6.60
N ASP A 285 5.35 -7.91 7.30
CA ASP A 285 4.89 -8.56 8.53
C ASP A 285 4.46 -7.54 9.58
N ARG A 286 5.32 -6.53 9.80
CA ARG A 286 5.03 -5.44 10.75
C ARG A 286 3.78 -4.66 10.36
N ALA A 287 3.60 -4.35 9.08
CA ALA A 287 2.40 -3.67 8.61
C ALA A 287 1.14 -4.51 8.85
N LYS A 288 1.15 -5.81 8.53
CA LYS A 288 0.01 -6.70 8.80
C LYS A 288 -0.33 -6.75 10.29
N LEU A 289 0.67 -6.87 11.16
CA LEU A 289 0.47 -6.83 12.61
C LEU A 289 -0.22 -5.54 13.06
N ILE A 290 0.24 -4.39 12.55
CA ILE A 290 -0.31 -3.07 12.90
C ILE A 290 -1.76 -2.94 12.41
N GLU A 291 -2.07 -3.38 11.19
CA GLU A 291 -3.46 -3.38 10.69
C GLU A 291 -4.38 -4.22 11.57
N ASN A 292 -3.93 -5.41 11.98
CA ASN A 292 -4.72 -6.29 12.85
C ASN A 292 -4.96 -5.67 14.23
N LYS A 293 -3.93 -5.06 14.82
CA LYS A 293 -4.07 -4.34 16.09
C LYS A 293 -4.89 -3.05 15.99
N ILE A 294 -5.00 -2.45 14.81
CA ILE A 294 -5.94 -1.34 14.58
C ILE A 294 -7.36 -1.90 14.49
N ALA A 295 -7.55 -3.02 13.79
CA ALA A 295 -8.84 -3.67 13.60
C ALA A 295 -9.43 -4.20 14.93
N ASP A 296 -8.61 -4.78 15.80
CA ASP A 296 -9.04 -5.26 17.13
C ASP A 296 -9.14 -4.14 18.19
N GLY A 297 -8.71 -2.92 17.86
CA GLY A 297 -8.76 -1.75 18.73
C GLY A 297 -7.64 -1.63 19.77
N THR A 298 -6.64 -2.52 19.74
CA THR A 298 -5.43 -2.49 20.58
C THR A 298 -4.64 -1.20 20.35
N ILE A 299 -4.48 -0.80 19.09
CA ILE A 299 -3.85 0.46 18.70
C ILE A 299 -4.90 1.43 18.22
N LYS A 300 -4.97 2.59 18.87
CA LYS A 300 -5.70 3.74 18.35
C LYS A 300 -4.74 4.57 17.48
N PRO A 301 -5.08 4.82 16.20
CA PRO A 301 -4.35 5.80 15.40
C PRO A 301 -4.26 7.13 16.16
N PRO A 302 -3.15 7.87 16.07
CA PRO A 302 -3.03 9.16 16.75
C PRO A 302 -4.22 10.07 16.39
N ASN A 303 -4.95 10.50 17.43
CA ASN A 303 -6.00 11.52 17.48
C ASN A 303 -7.50 11.17 17.41
N HIS A 304 -8.04 9.95 17.19
CA HIS A 304 -9.52 9.82 17.09
C HIS A 304 -10.19 8.49 17.54
N PRO A 305 -11.47 8.54 17.97
CA PRO A 305 -12.28 7.39 18.36
C PRO A 305 -12.60 6.47 17.17
N ALA A 306 -12.78 5.17 17.44
CA ALA A 306 -12.95 4.06 16.49
C ALA A 306 -14.04 4.22 15.40
N GLN A 307 -14.92 5.22 15.52
CA GLN A 307 -16.13 5.38 14.72
C GLN A 307 -15.91 6.11 13.37
N ASN A 308 -14.69 6.53 13.04
CA ASN A 308 -14.40 7.34 11.83
C ASN A 308 -13.21 6.84 10.99
N ILE A 309 -12.84 5.57 11.08
CA ILE A 309 -11.70 4.96 10.36
C ILE A 309 -11.77 5.24 8.84
N GLN A 310 -12.96 5.11 8.22
CA GLN A 310 -13.18 5.35 6.78
C GLN A 310 -12.85 6.78 6.30
N LYS A 311 -13.08 7.80 7.14
CA LYS A 311 -13.00 9.21 6.72
C LYS A 311 -11.57 9.77 6.73
N TYR A 312 -10.66 9.09 7.43
CA TYR A 312 -9.30 9.59 7.69
C TYR A 312 -8.18 8.68 7.18
N ALA A 313 -8.53 7.55 6.56
CA ALA A 313 -7.64 6.79 5.66
C ALA A 313 -6.90 7.71 4.67
N ASN A 314 -7.44 8.89 4.37
CA ASN A 314 -6.81 9.88 3.51
C ASN A 314 -5.67 10.69 4.16
N ASN A 315 -5.59 10.87 5.49
CA ASN A 315 -4.75 11.93 6.09
C ASN A 315 -3.84 11.58 7.29
N ASN A 316 -3.91 10.43 7.96
CA ASN A 316 -2.97 10.11 9.06
C ASN A 316 -2.77 8.60 9.22
N VAL A 317 -1.87 8.09 8.39
CA VAL A 317 -1.46 6.69 8.40
C VAL A 317 -0.30 6.51 9.40
N VAL A 318 -0.27 5.42 10.18
CA VAL A 318 0.90 5.08 10.99
C VAL A 318 2.02 4.77 10.02
N CYS A 319 3.00 5.67 9.90
CA CYS A 319 4.21 5.35 9.15
C CYS A 319 5.11 4.52 10.06
N THR A 320 5.40 3.29 9.65
CA THR A 320 6.33 2.39 10.33
C THR A 320 7.64 2.42 9.58
N SER A 321 8.75 2.44 10.30
CA SER A 321 10.09 2.31 9.73
C SER A 321 10.76 1.10 10.32
N VAL A 322 11.26 0.21 9.46
CA VAL A 322 12.18 -0.86 9.80
C VAL A 322 13.56 -0.48 9.26
N ALA A 323 14.60 -0.62 10.08
CA ALA A 323 15.94 -0.20 9.73
C ALA A 323 16.97 -1.21 10.19
N VAL A 324 18.02 -1.43 9.40
CA VAL A 324 19.14 -2.31 9.77
C VAL A 324 20.44 -1.52 9.84
N ASP A 325 21.24 -1.83 10.85
CA ASP A 325 22.66 -1.51 10.84
C ASP A 325 23.40 -2.66 10.13
N ARG A 326 23.90 -2.42 8.91
CA ARG A 326 24.53 -3.47 8.09
C ARG A 326 25.90 -3.90 8.62
N GLN A 327 26.48 -3.18 9.58
CA GLN A 327 27.72 -3.59 10.23
C GLN A 327 27.45 -4.57 11.37
N THR A 328 26.38 -4.34 12.14
CA THR A 328 26.09 -5.13 13.35
C THR A 328 24.99 -6.17 13.16
N GLY A 329 24.17 -6.05 12.11
CA GLY A 329 23.01 -6.89 11.86
C GLY A 329 21.83 -6.60 12.80
N LYS A 330 21.85 -5.51 13.56
CA LYS A 330 20.73 -5.17 14.44
C LYS A 330 19.63 -4.45 13.66
N ILE A 331 18.39 -4.93 13.82
CA ILE A 331 17.19 -4.39 13.18
C ILE A 331 16.36 -3.64 14.21
N TYR A 332 15.90 -2.45 13.84
CA TYR A 332 15.10 -1.56 14.65
C TYR A 332 13.77 -1.26 13.99
N GLU A 333 12.74 -1.08 14.81
CA GLU A 333 11.45 -0.55 14.41
C GLU A 333 11.11 0.72 15.18
N SER A 334 10.51 1.66 14.47
CA SER A 334 9.85 2.83 15.05
C SER A 334 8.55 3.11 14.31
N VAL A 335 7.68 3.89 14.94
CA VAL A 335 6.48 4.44 14.30
C VAL A 335 6.48 5.97 14.35
N ASN A 336 5.81 6.61 13.40
CA ASN A 336 5.63 8.05 13.41
C ASN A 336 4.83 8.48 14.65
N GLY A 337 5.32 9.55 15.27
CA GLY A 337 4.76 10.14 16.47
C GLY A 337 3.89 11.36 16.16
N SER A 338 3.07 11.76 17.12
CA SER A 338 2.45 13.08 17.16
C SER A 338 3.48 14.18 17.48
N ASN A 339 3.05 15.44 17.56
CA ASN A 339 3.94 16.57 17.89
C ASN A 339 4.51 16.50 19.32
N THR A 340 4.01 15.61 20.18
CA THR A 340 4.55 15.36 21.52
C THR A 340 5.44 14.12 21.60
N ASP A 341 5.50 13.31 20.54
CA ASP A 341 6.26 12.06 20.48
C ASP A 341 7.62 12.30 19.82
N LEU A 342 8.31 13.35 20.26
CA LEU A 342 9.64 13.72 19.81
C LEU A 342 10.68 12.88 20.55
N ILE A 343 11.80 12.55 19.89
CA ILE A 343 13.00 12.09 20.60
C ILE A 343 13.34 13.14 21.68
N PRO A 344 13.44 12.75 22.97
CA PRO A 344 13.83 13.67 24.03
C PRO A 344 15.20 14.30 23.76
N GLU A 345 15.38 15.58 24.09
CA GLU A 345 16.61 16.33 23.79
C GLU A 345 17.87 15.69 24.37
N ASP A 346 17.77 15.09 25.55
CA ASP A 346 18.85 14.36 26.23
C ASP A 346 19.13 12.98 25.63
N LYS A 347 18.23 12.48 24.77
CA LYS A 347 18.35 11.22 24.03
C LYS A 347 18.64 11.41 22.54
N LEU A 348 18.65 12.65 22.04
CA LEU A 348 19.00 12.95 20.66
C LEU A 348 20.53 12.94 20.52
N HIS A 349 21.04 12.09 19.62
CA HIS A 349 22.46 12.00 19.34
C HIS A 349 22.99 13.39 18.92
N PRO A 350 24.09 13.91 19.52
CA PRO A 350 24.55 15.27 19.28
C PRO A 350 24.81 15.61 17.82
N ALA A 351 25.28 14.64 17.02
CA ALA A 351 25.45 14.84 15.58
C ALA A 351 24.12 15.06 14.83
N LEU A 352 23.04 14.38 15.22
CA LEU A 352 21.70 14.63 14.67
C LEU A 352 21.09 15.91 15.23
N ALA A 353 21.36 16.25 16.50
CA ALA A 353 20.99 17.54 17.08
C ALA A 353 21.63 18.70 16.32
N ALA A 354 22.93 18.59 15.99
CA ALA A 354 23.66 19.56 15.17
C ALA A 354 23.10 19.65 13.75
N ARG A 355 22.73 18.52 13.13
CA ARG A 355 22.03 18.55 11.82
C ARG A 355 20.68 19.24 11.92
N ARG A 356 19.88 18.94 12.95
CA ARG A 356 18.59 19.61 13.20
C ARG A 356 18.77 21.10 13.45
N GLU A 357 19.76 21.47 14.23
CA GLU A 357 20.09 22.87 14.53
C GLU A 357 20.57 23.59 13.28
N ALA A 358 21.53 23.06 12.53
CA ALA A 358 21.98 23.62 11.26
C ALA A 358 20.81 23.75 10.28
N MET A 359 19.92 22.76 10.28
CA MET A 359 18.71 22.76 9.51
C MET A 359 17.76 23.91 9.96
N MET A 360 17.59 24.19 11.25
CA MET A 360 16.72 25.28 11.75
C MET A 360 17.37 26.69 11.75
N ASN A 361 18.68 26.77 11.99
CA ASN A 361 19.46 28.00 12.19
C ASN A 361 20.11 28.53 10.93
N ASN A 362 20.01 27.81 9.82
CA ASN A 362 20.47 28.28 8.53
C ASN A 362 19.28 28.56 7.59
N PRO A 363 18.24 29.34 8.02
CA PRO A 363 17.21 29.78 7.10
C PRO A 363 17.90 30.50 5.94
N PRO A 364 17.47 30.30 4.68
CA PRO A 364 18.01 31.08 3.58
C PRO A 364 17.98 32.56 3.97
N PRO A 365 19.03 33.32 3.64
CA PRO A 365 19.18 34.70 4.10
C PRO A 365 17.91 35.49 3.80
N ASP A 366 17.48 36.28 4.78
CA ASP A 366 16.21 37.01 4.81
C ASP A 366 15.78 37.51 3.41
N GLY A 367 14.72 36.90 2.85
CA GLY A 367 13.83 37.62 1.93
C GLY A 367 13.57 37.10 0.53
N ASP A 368 14.03 35.93 0.08
CA ASP A 368 13.59 35.41 -1.24
C ASP A 368 12.47 34.35 -1.17
N GLY A 369 12.32 33.65 -0.05
CA GLY A 369 11.31 32.59 0.11
C GLY A 369 11.54 31.35 -0.76
N LEU A 370 12.74 31.16 -1.32
CA LEU A 370 13.01 30.13 -2.33
C LEU A 370 13.55 28.81 -1.77
N GLY A 371 14.14 28.80 -0.57
CA GLY A 371 14.58 27.58 0.12
C GLY A 371 16.08 27.24 0.05
N TYR A 372 16.44 25.98 0.30
CA TYR A 372 17.81 25.50 0.56
C TYR A 372 18.37 24.66 -0.59
N THR A 373 19.66 24.85 -0.91
CA THR A 373 20.43 24.09 -1.91
C THR A 373 20.53 22.61 -1.54
N GLN A 374 20.19 21.73 -2.49
CA GLN A 374 20.36 20.28 -2.33
C GLN A 374 21.76 19.86 -2.80
N PRO A 375 22.47 18.98 -2.07
CA PRO A 375 23.71 18.42 -2.56
C PRO A 375 23.44 17.38 -3.66
N ASP A 376 24.23 17.47 -4.73
CA ASP A 376 24.36 16.47 -5.77
C ASP A 376 24.97 15.21 -5.15
N ARG A 377 24.34 14.07 -5.42
CA ARG A 377 24.68 12.76 -4.87
C ARG A 377 25.18 11.79 -5.93
N SER A 378 25.28 12.25 -7.18
CA SER A 378 25.93 11.48 -8.23
C SER A 378 27.40 11.22 -7.84
N PRO A 379 27.95 10.03 -8.12
CA PRO A 379 29.32 9.69 -7.75
C PRO A 379 30.37 10.71 -8.23
N ASP A 380 30.10 11.37 -9.36
CA ASP A 380 30.97 12.35 -10.01
C ASP A 380 30.81 13.78 -9.50
N ARG A 381 29.72 14.10 -8.78
CA ARG A 381 29.47 15.45 -8.24
C ARG A 381 29.12 15.48 -6.76
N LEU A 382 29.43 14.41 -6.04
CA LEU A 382 29.14 14.27 -4.62
C LEU A 382 29.58 15.51 -3.81
N GLY A 383 28.62 16.17 -3.16
CA GLY A 383 28.86 17.35 -2.32
C GLY A 383 28.83 18.70 -3.05
N GLN A 384 28.66 18.72 -4.38
CA GLN A 384 28.34 19.95 -5.11
C GLN A 384 26.84 20.28 -5.03
N PRO A 385 26.37 21.48 -5.41
CA PRO A 385 24.95 21.73 -5.61
C PRO A 385 24.36 20.85 -6.71
N LEU A 386 23.26 20.17 -6.40
CA LEU A 386 22.36 19.58 -7.38
C LEU A 386 21.85 20.71 -8.26
N LEU A 387 21.86 20.51 -9.58
CA LEU A 387 21.38 21.50 -10.53
C LEU A 387 20.01 21.11 -11.07
N ASP A 388 19.16 22.10 -11.32
CA ASP A 388 17.88 21.90 -11.97
C ASP A 388 18.04 21.74 -13.50
N ARG A 389 16.94 21.57 -14.22
CA ARG A 389 16.94 21.41 -15.69
C ARG A 389 17.49 22.61 -16.45
N ASN A 390 17.61 23.77 -15.80
CA ASN A 390 18.14 25.00 -16.36
C ASN A 390 19.63 25.21 -15.98
N GLY A 391 20.22 24.30 -15.20
CA GLY A 391 21.59 24.42 -14.72
C GLY A 391 21.75 25.35 -13.52
N GLU A 392 20.64 25.75 -12.88
CA GLU A 392 20.67 26.56 -11.66
C GLU A 392 20.71 25.68 -10.41
N GLU A 393 21.17 26.20 -9.27
CA GLU A 393 21.15 25.44 -8.02
C GLU A 393 19.74 25.04 -7.63
N PHE A 394 19.52 23.75 -7.42
CA PHE A 394 18.24 23.20 -7.02
C PHE A 394 17.96 23.50 -5.53
N ARG A 395 16.92 24.31 -5.26
CA ARG A 395 16.59 24.84 -3.92
C ARG A 395 15.16 24.50 -3.47
N THR A 396 14.98 24.27 -2.15
CA THR A 396 13.73 23.70 -1.57
C THR A 396 13.25 24.44 -0.30
N PRO A 397 11.99 24.93 -0.20
CA PRO A 397 11.49 25.75 0.91
C PRO A 397 11.46 24.93 2.19
N PHE A 398 11.87 25.55 3.29
CA PHE A 398 12.11 24.86 4.54
C PHE A 398 12.07 25.85 5.74
N PRO A 399 11.64 25.39 6.94
CA PRO A 399 11.16 24.03 7.26
C PRO A 399 9.79 23.72 6.66
N ILE A 400 9.58 22.47 6.20
CA ILE A 400 8.21 21.92 6.19
C ILE A 400 7.74 21.97 7.64
N ASN A 401 6.49 22.38 7.89
CA ASN A 401 5.90 22.51 9.23
C ASN A 401 5.72 21.15 9.92
N ASP A 402 6.84 20.49 10.20
CA ASP A 402 6.93 19.14 10.72
C ASP A 402 8.29 18.91 11.41
N ALA A 403 8.27 18.30 12.59
CA ALA A 403 9.47 18.00 13.36
C ALA A 403 10.01 16.61 12.97
N PRO A 404 11.16 16.50 12.28
CA PRO A 404 11.64 15.19 11.82
C PRO A 404 12.01 14.24 12.97
N THR A 405 12.27 14.75 14.18
CA THR A 405 12.52 13.91 15.36
C THR A 405 11.27 13.17 15.85
N ARG A 406 10.07 13.44 15.31
CA ARG A 406 8.89 12.59 15.52
C ARG A 406 8.76 11.48 14.48
N HIS A 407 9.61 11.44 13.44
CA HIS A 407 9.50 10.47 12.36
C HIS A 407 10.29 9.19 12.68
N ALA A 408 9.77 8.06 12.23
CA ALA A 408 10.21 6.72 12.59
C ALA A 408 11.65 6.44 12.15
N GLU A 409 12.00 6.80 10.92
CA GLU A 409 13.33 6.59 10.35
C GLU A 409 14.41 7.36 11.12
N VAL A 410 14.09 8.56 11.61
CA VAL A 410 15.02 9.39 12.38
C VAL A 410 15.26 8.79 13.77
N LYS A 411 14.23 8.20 14.39
CA LYS A 411 14.36 7.50 15.68
C LYS A 411 15.24 6.27 15.56
N ASN A 412 15.03 5.47 14.50
CA ASN A 412 15.86 4.29 14.24
C ASN A 412 17.33 4.68 14.06
N VAL A 413 17.63 5.65 13.19
CA VAL A 413 19.01 6.11 12.95
C VAL A 413 19.62 6.73 14.21
N ASN A 414 18.85 7.50 14.99
CA ASN A 414 19.30 8.03 16.27
C ASN A 414 19.76 6.91 17.21
N GLN A 415 18.94 5.86 17.36
CA GLN A 415 19.26 4.74 18.22
C GLN A 415 20.49 3.97 17.72
N MET A 416 20.62 3.77 16.40
CA MET A 416 21.81 3.12 15.81
C MET A 416 23.11 3.88 16.11
N LEU A 417 23.10 5.21 16.02
CA LEU A 417 24.27 6.03 16.35
C LEU A 417 24.64 5.91 17.84
N LEU A 418 23.64 5.91 18.73
CA LEU A 418 23.84 5.72 20.16
C LEU A 418 24.41 4.32 20.48
N ASP A 419 23.83 3.28 19.89
CA ASP A 419 24.24 1.88 20.09
C ASP A 419 25.65 1.61 19.55
N ARG A 420 26.03 2.26 18.45
CA ARG A 420 27.41 2.23 17.92
C ARG A 420 28.40 3.04 18.78
N GLY A 421 27.92 3.85 19.72
CA GLY A 421 28.76 4.74 20.52
C GLY A 421 29.47 5.79 19.66
N VAL A 422 28.81 6.28 18.62
CA VAL A 422 29.38 7.30 17.72
C VAL A 422 29.75 8.54 18.55
N PRO A 423 30.96 9.10 18.38
CA PRO A 423 31.38 10.27 19.14
C PRO A 423 30.47 11.48 18.87
N PRO A 424 30.16 12.31 19.89
CA PRO A 424 29.30 13.47 19.72
C PRO A 424 29.90 14.53 18.78
N ASP A 425 31.22 14.54 18.63
CA ASP A 425 32.01 15.45 17.80
C ASP A 425 32.48 14.80 16.48
N VAL A 426 31.85 13.70 16.06
CA VAL A 426 32.12 13.06 14.77
C VAL A 426 32.06 14.06 13.61
N SER A 427 33.04 14.00 12.71
CA SER A 427 33.09 14.90 11.56
C SER A 427 31.89 14.64 10.62
N PRO A 428 31.43 15.65 9.85
CA PRO A 428 30.33 15.44 8.90
C PRO A 428 30.61 14.35 7.85
N GLU A 429 31.87 14.22 7.43
CA GLU A 429 32.31 13.21 6.46
C GLU A 429 32.26 11.81 7.04
N GLU A 430 32.82 11.61 8.24
CA GLU A 430 32.80 10.30 8.92
C GLU A 430 31.37 9.92 9.31
N LEU A 431 30.56 10.87 9.76
CA LEU A 431 29.14 10.64 10.01
C LEU A 431 28.42 10.17 8.75
N ARG A 432 28.68 10.78 7.59
CA ARG A 432 28.06 10.37 6.33
C ARG A 432 28.45 8.93 5.97
N LYS A 433 29.72 8.56 6.18
CA LYS A 433 30.19 7.19 5.98
C LYS A 433 29.46 6.20 6.90
N ILE A 434 29.42 6.48 8.20
CA ILE A 434 28.70 5.66 9.20
C ILE A 434 27.22 5.50 8.82
N LEU A 435 26.57 6.58 8.40
CA LEU A 435 25.17 6.54 7.97
C LEU A 435 24.98 5.71 6.68
N GLY A 436 25.96 5.68 5.79
CA GLY A 436 25.95 4.83 4.59
C GLY A 436 26.04 3.33 4.88
N GLU A 437 26.40 2.95 6.09
CA GLU A 437 26.43 1.56 6.56
C GLU A 437 25.10 1.13 7.19
N MET A 438 24.10 2.02 7.24
CA MET A 438 22.75 1.76 7.73
C MET A 438 21.76 1.64 6.56
N ARG A 439 20.53 1.21 6.80
CA ARG A 439 19.43 1.30 5.83
C ARG A 439 18.10 1.53 6.56
N VAL A 440 17.20 2.29 5.95
CA VAL A 440 15.83 2.51 6.46
C VAL A 440 14.81 2.23 5.38
N ASP A 441 13.76 1.48 5.72
CA ASP A 441 12.62 1.23 4.85
C ASP A 441 11.33 1.52 5.61
N ASN A 442 10.44 2.29 4.98
CA ASN A 442 9.27 2.82 5.65
C ASN A 442 8.02 2.47 4.87
N ALA A 443 6.89 2.37 5.57
CA ALA A 443 5.59 2.14 4.97
C ALA A 443 4.47 2.82 5.74
N PHE A 444 3.44 3.21 5.01
CA PHE A 444 2.19 3.71 5.56
C PHE A 444 1.23 2.55 5.85
N THR A 445 0.89 2.37 7.13
CA THR A 445 -0.09 1.38 7.63
C THR A 445 -1.27 2.02 8.41
N PRO A 446 -2.55 1.71 8.10
CA PRO A 446 -2.99 0.84 7.02
C PRO A 446 -2.78 1.48 5.65
N ALA A 447 -2.61 0.66 4.62
CA ALA A 447 -2.52 1.17 3.24
C ALA A 447 -3.78 2.02 2.95
N LYS A 448 -3.62 3.25 2.42
CA LYS A 448 -4.82 4.02 2.09
C LYS A 448 -5.57 3.29 0.97
N VAL A 449 -6.89 3.30 1.04
CA VAL A 449 -7.78 2.90 -0.05
C VAL A 449 -7.33 3.60 -1.34
N GLY A 450 -6.84 2.83 -2.32
CA GLY A 450 -6.36 3.34 -3.61
C GLY A 450 -4.99 4.03 -3.63
N ALA A 451 -4.21 4.01 -2.54
CA ALA A 451 -2.85 4.59 -2.50
C ALA A 451 -1.72 3.57 -2.63
N VAL A 452 -2.03 2.27 -2.76
CA VAL A 452 -1.00 1.26 -3.05
C VAL A 452 -0.42 1.57 -4.44
N ARG A 453 0.68 2.33 -4.48
CA ARG A 453 1.18 2.94 -5.71
C ARG A 453 1.62 1.92 -6.77
N ASP A 454 1.80 0.66 -6.41
CA ASP A 454 2.28 -0.41 -7.32
C ASP A 454 1.66 -1.78 -7.05
N GLY A 455 0.46 -1.85 -6.44
CA GLY A 455 -0.16 -3.12 -6.01
C GLY A 455 0.62 -3.91 -4.93
N ARG A 456 1.64 -3.31 -4.31
CA ARG A 456 2.47 -3.91 -3.26
C ARG A 456 2.02 -3.45 -1.88
N PHE A 457 1.64 -4.40 -1.03
CA PHE A 457 1.42 -4.15 0.39
C PHE A 457 2.76 -4.24 1.14
N PRO A 458 3.02 -3.38 2.15
CA PRO A 458 2.31 -2.14 2.48
C PRO A 458 2.70 -1.00 1.51
N ASP A 459 1.96 0.11 1.55
CA ASP A 459 2.30 1.30 0.75
C ASP A 459 3.63 1.89 1.22
N THR A 460 4.70 1.65 0.47
CA THR A 460 6.05 2.10 0.82
C THR A 460 6.11 3.62 0.94
N ALA A 461 6.72 4.10 2.01
CA ALA A 461 6.83 5.51 2.34
C ALA A 461 8.26 6.01 2.15
N GLN A 462 8.40 6.98 1.24
CA GLN A 462 9.66 7.67 1.00
C GLN A 462 10.01 8.56 2.22
N CYS A 463 11.29 8.73 2.53
CA CYS A 463 11.68 9.69 3.58
C CYS A 463 11.23 11.10 3.19
N CYS A 464 10.59 11.82 4.11
CA CYS A 464 10.19 13.21 3.84
C CYS A 464 11.43 14.12 3.65
N ALA A 465 11.24 15.34 3.14
CA ALA A 465 12.38 16.24 2.90
C ALA A 465 13.15 16.61 4.18
N ASN A 466 12.46 16.74 5.33
CA ASN A 466 13.13 17.01 6.61
C ASN A 466 13.97 15.80 7.05
N CYS A 467 13.43 14.58 6.93
CA CYS A 467 14.15 13.34 7.25
C CYS A 467 15.34 13.11 6.32
N THR A 468 15.16 13.35 5.02
CA THR A 468 16.22 13.24 4.01
C THR A 468 17.48 14.05 4.37
N ARG A 469 17.31 15.17 5.08
CA ARG A 469 18.43 15.97 5.62
C ARG A 469 18.98 15.43 6.92
N MET A 470 18.09 15.13 7.87
CA MET A 470 18.48 14.58 9.18
C MET A 470 19.36 13.34 9.01
N ILE A 471 18.94 12.43 8.13
CA ILE A 471 19.59 11.15 7.88
C ILE A 471 20.24 11.11 6.50
N ASP A 472 20.79 12.24 6.04
CA ASP A 472 21.60 12.27 4.82
C ASP A 472 22.80 11.33 4.94
N GLY A 473 22.90 10.38 4.01
CA GLY A 473 23.84 9.26 4.04
C GLY A 473 23.17 7.89 4.11
N VAL A 474 21.96 7.77 4.66
CA VAL A 474 21.31 6.46 4.90
C VAL A 474 20.49 5.98 3.68
N PRO A 475 20.81 4.85 3.01
CA PRO A 475 19.97 4.25 1.96
C PRO A 475 18.50 3.97 2.35
N SER A 476 17.60 3.97 1.38
CA SER A 476 16.18 3.62 1.52
C SER A 476 15.58 3.13 0.19
N SER A 477 14.96 1.95 0.20
CA SER A 477 14.35 1.31 -0.98
C SER A 477 13.18 2.12 -1.54
N ALA A 478 12.42 2.77 -0.67
CA ALA A 478 11.32 3.65 -1.07
C ALA A 478 11.81 4.99 -1.66
N GLY A 479 13.11 5.28 -1.52
CA GLY A 479 13.72 6.53 -1.94
C GLY A 479 13.45 7.68 -0.97
N LYS A 480 13.87 8.87 -1.40
CA LYS A 480 13.85 10.08 -0.56
C LYS A 480 13.27 11.25 -1.30
N LEU A 481 12.55 12.11 -0.59
CA LEU A 481 11.95 13.30 -1.18
C LEU A 481 12.84 14.52 -1.03
N THR A 482 12.96 15.30 -2.11
CA THR A 482 13.57 16.64 -2.04
C THR A 482 12.61 17.70 -1.46
N HIS A 483 11.30 17.48 -1.56
CA HIS A 483 10.23 18.45 -1.25
C HIS A 483 9.00 17.77 -0.61
N PRO A 484 8.06 18.52 -0.01
CA PRO A 484 6.80 17.95 0.41
C PRO A 484 5.97 17.46 -0.79
N PRO A 485 5.15 16.40 -0.62
CA PRO A 485 4.17 15.99 -1.63
C PRO A 485 3.29 17.17 -2.09
N GLY A 486 3.16 17.34 -3.41
CA GLY A 486 2.36 18.42 -4.01
C GLY A 486 3.12 19.71 -4.32
N ASP A 487 4.40 19.84 -3.94
CA ASP A 487 5.25 20.92 -4.45
C ASP A 487 5.57 20.66 -5.94
N PRO A 488 5.44 21.64 -6.85
CA PRO A 488 5.74 21.49 -8.27
C PRO A 488 7.20 21.10 -8.56
N ARG A 489 8.10 21.21 -7.58
CA ARG A 489 9.52 20.82 -7.67
C ARG A 489 9.81 19.46 -7.04
N LEU A 490 8.80 18.71 -6.60
CA LEU A 490 8.97 17.39 -6.02
C LEU A 490 9.77 16.48 -6.94
N GLN A 491 10.91 16.01 -6.44
CA GLN A 491 11.70 14.97 -7.05
C GLN A 491 11.87 13.83 -6.04
N VAL A 492 11.71 12.61 -6.54
CA VAL A 492 12.17 11.42 -5.86
C VAL A 492 13.66 11.29 -6.16
N LEU A 493 14.48 11.30 -5.13
CA LEU A 493 15.88 10.95 -5.25
C LEU A 493 15.96 9.42 -5.34
N PRO A 494 16.45 8.85 -6.46
CA PRO A 494 16.83 7.44 -6.49
C PRO A 494 18.03 7.20 -5.56
N GLU A 495 18.24 5.95 -5.18
CA GLU A 495 19.44 5.52 -4.44
C GLU A 495 20.73 5.79 -5.24
#